data_AF-A0A922D694-F1
#
_entry.id   AF-A0A922D694-F1
#
_cell.length_a   1.000
_cell.length_b   1.000
_cell.length_c   1.000
_cell.angle_alpha   90.00
_cell.angle_beta   90.00
_cell.angle_gamma   90.00
#
_symmetry.space_group_name_H-M   'P 1'
#
loop_
_entity.id
_entity.type
_entity.pdbx_description
1 polymer ?
#
loop_
_entity_poly.entity_id
_entity_poly.type
_entity_poly.pdbx_seq_one_letter_code
_entity_poly.pdbx_strand_id
1 'polypeptide(L)'
;MEWTTVHHLDLRHVGRGLKPLQPHAASFHPHQALVAVAIGNFIIEFDALTGSMISSIDIGAPVVRMSYSPTSGHAVIAILEVGPKYILLFRIFELG
;
A
#
# COMPACT_ATOMS: atom_id res chain seq x y z
N MET A 1 20.03 -8.75 -15.81
CA MET A 1 18.73 -8.87 -15.11
C MET A 1 17.66 -8.61 -16.15
N GLU A 2 16.96 -9.66 -16.57
CA GLU A 2 15.88 -9.56 -17.56
C GLU A 2 14.55 -9.41 -16.80
N TRP A 3 13.74 -8.42 -17.15
CA TRP A 3 12.45 -8.20 -16.50
C TRP A 3 11.43 -9.16 -17.13
N THR A 4 10.96 -10.14 -16.37
CA THR A 4 10.04 -11.17 -16.87
C THR A 4 8.62 -10.67 -17.06
N THR A 5 8.16 -9.69 -16.27
CA THR A 5 6.79 -9.14 -16.38
C THR A 5 6.72 -7.72 -15.82
N VAL A 6 5.95 -6.84 -16.50
CA VAL A 6 5.65 -5.47 -16.05
C VAL A 6 4.14 -5.31 -15.98
N HIS A 7 3.62 -4.95 -14.80
CA HIS A 7 2.21 -4.61 -14.60
C HIS A 7 2.07 -3.14 -14.20
N HIS A 8 1.15 -2.43 -14.86
CA HIS A 8 0.75 -1.09 -14.48
C HIS A 8 -0.43 -1.18 -13.53
N LEU A 9 -0.28 -0.66 -12.32
CA LEU A 9 -1.37 -0.58 -11.35
C LEU A 9 -2.28 0.59 -11.73
N ASP A 10 -3.59 0.34 -11.82
CA ASP A 10 -4.56 1.39 -12.13
C ASP A 10 -4.96 2.16 -10.87
N LEU A 11 -4.52 3.41 -10.78
CA LEU A 11 -4.69 4.27 -9.61
C LEU A 11 -5.81 5.31 -9.80
N ARG A 12 -6.49 5.30 -10.94
CA ARG A 12 -7.44 6.37 -11.33
C ARG A 12 -8.67 6.48 -10.41
N HIS A 13 -8.96 5.41 -9.66
CA HIS A 13 -10.12 5.35 -8.78
C HIS A 13 -9.82 5.77 -7.34
N VAL A 14 -8.55 5.98 -6.99
CA VAL A 14 -8.10 6.32 -5.64
C VAL A 14 -8.26 7.81 -5.40
N GLY A 15 -8.90 8.20 -4.29
CA GLY A 15 -8.98 9.60 -3.87
C GLY A 15 -9.64 10.53 -4.91
N ARG A 16 -10.76 10.08 -5.52
CA ARG A 16 -11.50 10.85 -6.54
C ARG A 16 -11.64 12.33 -6.15
N GLY A 17 -11.25 13.23 -7.05
CA GLY A 17 -11.32 14.68 -6.84
C GLY A 17 -10.05 15.32 -6.28
N LEU A 18 -9.04 14.53 -5.91
CA LEU A 18 -7.71 15.03 -5.54
C LEU A 18 -6.78 15.08 -6.76
N LYS A 19 -5.76 15.95 -6.72
CA LYS A 19 -4.65 15.92 -7.69
C LYS A 19 -4.05 14.51 -7.72
N PRO A 20 -3.66 13.95 -8.88
CA PRO A 20 -3.07 12.63 -8.94
C PRO A 20 -1.93 12.48 -7.93
N LEU A 21 -2.14 11.60 -6.96
CA LEU A 21 -1.20 11.34 -5.89
C LEU A 21 -0.17 10.34 -6.40
N GLN A 22 1.11 10.61 -6.17
CA GLN A 22 2.17 9.68 -6.56
C GLN A 22 2.25 8.55 -5.53
N PRO A 23 2.36 7.28 -5.98
CA PRO A 23 2.77 6.19 -5.10
C PRO A 23 4.12 6.47 -4.48
N HIS A 24 4.26 6.23 -3.18
CA HIS A 24 5.48 6.57 -2.45
C HIS A 24 6.02 5.43 -1.58
N ALA A 25 5.24 4.37 -1.34
CA ALA A 25 5.71 3.13 -0.73
C ALA A 25 4.93 1.93 -1.28
N ALA A 26 5.58 0.76 -1.30
CA ALA A 26 4.94 -0.49 -1.68
C ALA A 26 5.57 -1.68 -0.94
N SER A 27 4.81 -2.76 -0.76
CA SER A 27 5.29 -4.04 -0.24
C SER A 27 4.62 -5.18 -0.97
N PHE A 28 5.39 -6.22 -1.30
CA PHE A 28 4.85 -7.49 -1.80
C PHE A 28 4.48 -8.40 -0.63
N HIS A 29 3.39 -9.16 -0.79
CA HIS A 29 3.04 -10.20 0.17
C HIS A 29 4.07 -11.35 0.06
N PRO A 30 4.54 -11.92 1.18
CA PRO A 30 5.62 -12.91 1.17
C PRO A 30 5.24 -14.25 0.52
N HIS A 31 3.94 -14.56 0.41
CA HIS A 31 3.45 -15.87 -0.03
C HIS A 31 2.38 -15.84 -1.13
N GLN A 32 1.85 -14.67 -1.46
CA GLN A 32 0.72 -14.51 -2.39
C GLN A 32 1.11 -13.47 -3.44
N ALA A 33 0.51 -13.55 -4.63
CA ALA A 33 0.74 -12.58 -5.69
C ALA A 33 -0.04 -11.27 -5.43
N LEU A 34 0.25 -10.65 -4.30
CA LEU A 34 -0.37 -9.40 -3.84
C LEU A 34 0.70 -8.33 -3.66
N VAL A 35 0.31 -7.09 -3.95
CA VAL A 35 1.12 -5.91 -3.66
C VAL A 35 0.25 -4.85 -2.99
N ALA A 36 0.71 -4.35 -1.86
CA ALA A 36 0.12 -3.22 -1.16
C ALA A 36 0.90 -1.96 -1.56
N VAL A 37 0.19 -0.89 -1.90
CA VAL A 37 0.76 0.38 -2.35
C VAL A 37 0.17 1.52 -1.55
N ALA A 38 1.03 2.38 -1.03
CA ALA A 38 0.63 3.61 -0.35
C ALA A 38 0.59 4.79 -1.33
N ILE A 39 -0.54 5.52 -1.31
CA ILE A 39 -0.80 6.68 -2.18
C ILE A 39 -1.50 7.76 -1.37
N GLY A 40 -0.80 8.85 -1.08
CA GLY A 40 -1.28 9.86 -0.12
C GLY A 40 -1.63 9.21 1.22
N ASN A 41 -2.90 9.28 1.62
CA ASN A 41 -3.39 8.68 2.87
C ASN A 41 -4.04 7.30 2.68
N PHE A 42 -3.94 6.72 1.48
CA PHE A 42 -4.54 5.43 1.18
C PHE A 42 -3.50 4.32 1.18
N ILE A 43 -3.87 3.16 1.69
CA ILE A 43 -3.21 1.88 1.36
C ILE A 43 -4.16 1.11 0.47
N ILE A 44 -3.64 0.60 -0.65
CA ILE A 44 -4.43 -0.12 -1.66
C ILE A 44 -3.77 -1.46 -1.90
N GLU A 45 -4.57 -2.52 -1.90
CA GLU A 45 -4.15 -3.87 -2.27
C GLU A 45 -4.45 -4.15 -3.74
N PHE A 46 -3.47 -4.69 -4.44
CA PHE A 46 -3.61 -5.11 -5.84
C PHE A 46 -3.25 -6.59 -5.99
N ASP A 47 -3.96 -7.24 -6.92
CA ASP A 47 -3.53 -8.50 -7.52
C ASP A 47 -2.30 -8.20 -8.41
N ALA A 48 -1.15 -8.78 -8.08
CA ALA A 48 0.11 -8.51 -8.76
C ALA A 48 0.23 -9.20 -10.14
N LEU A 49 -0.65 -10.16 -10.46
CA LEU A 49 -0.66 -10.86 -11.76
C LEU A 49 -1.52 -10.13 -12.79
N THR A 50 -2.56 -9.44 -12.35
CA THR A 50 -3.51 -8.74 -13.22
C THR A 50 -3.38 -7.22 -13.14
N GLY A 51 -2.80 -6.70 -12.06
CA GLY A 51 -2.76 -5.27 -11.74
C GLY A 51 -4.10 -4.71 -11.26
N SER A 52 -5.07 -5.59 -10.97
CA SER A 52 -6.42 -5.19 -10.54
C SER A 52 -6.42 -4.78 -9.07
N MET A 53 -7.13 -3.70 -8.74
CA MET A 53 -7.35 -3.29 -7.36
C MET A 53 -8.29 -4.30 -6.67
N ILE A 54 -7.87 -4.79 -5.50
CA ILE A 54 -8.66 -5.67 -4.64
C ILE A 54 -9.38 -4.82 -3.58
N SER A 55 -8.63 -4.00 -2.84
CA SER A 55 -9.16 -3.22 -1.71
C SER A 55 -8.41 -1.91 -1.53
N SER A 56 -9.03 -0.96 -0.84
CA SER A 56 -8.45 0.36 -0.55
C SER A 56 -8.97 0.87 0.78
N ILE A 57 -8.08 1.38 1.63
CA ILE A 57 -8.39 1.95 2.94
C ILE A 57 -7.76 3.34 3.09
N ASP A 58 -8.54 4.31 3.56
CA ASP A 58 -8.00 5.60 4.04
C ASP A 58 -7.51 5.42 5.48
N ILE A 59 -6.22 5.66 5.69
CA ILE A 59 -5.55 5.50 6.97
C ILE A 59 -5.30 6.85 7.68
N GLY A 60 -5.73 7.96 7.06
CA GLY A 60 -5.72 9.31 7.65
C GLY A 60 -4.36 10.01 7.70
N ALA A 61 -3.27 9.36 7.29
CA ALA A 61 -1.93 9.93 7.24
C ALA A 61 -1.05 9.21 6.20
N PRO A 62 -0.01 9.87 5.66
CA PRO A 62 0.87 9.24 4.69
C PRO A 62 1.79 8.21 5.31
N VAL A 63 1.96 7.09 4.61
CA VAL A 63 2.91 6.03 4.96
C VAL A 63 4.33 6.50 4.68
N VAL A 64 5.23 6.36 5.66
CA VAL A 64 6.67 6.55 5.46
C VAL A 64 7.31 5.25 4.97
N ARG A 65 6.97 4.13 5.62
CA ARG A 65 7.46 2.76 5.33
C ARG A 65 6.37 1.75 5.62
N MET A 66 6.34 0.65 4.88
CA MET A 66 5.39 -0.44 5.10
C MET A 66 6.02 -1.81 4.79
N SER A 67 5.44 -2.85 5.36
CA SER A 67 5.71 -4.25 5.03
C SER A 67 4.42 -5.04 5.21
N TYR A 68 4.18 -6.04 4.37
CA TYR A 68 3.21 -7.07 4.73
C TYR A 68 3.64 -7.77 6.02
N SER A 69 2.65 -8.14 6.82
CA SER A 69 2.83 -9.02 7.96
C SER A 69 3.29 -10.39 7.46
N PRO A 70 4.35 -10.98 8.02
CA PRO A 70 4.78 -12.32 7.64
C PRO A 70 3.83 -13.42 8.11
N THR A 71 2.87 -13.12 9.00
CA THR A 71 2.02 -14.13 9.67
C THR A 71 0.52 -13.95 9.45
N SER A 72 0.07 -12.84 8.87
CA SER A 72 -1.34 -12.63 8.48
C SER A 72 -1.42 -12.49 6.98
N GLY A 73 -2.41 -13.14 6.36
CA GLY A 73 -2.56 -13.20 4.91
C GLY A 73 -2.92 -11.86 4.24
N HIS A 74 -3.49 -10.93 4.99
CA HIS A 74 -3.95 -9.65 4.45
C HIS A 74 -3.65 -8.47 5.38
N ALA A 75 -2.57 -8.55 6.17
CA ALA A 75 -2.20 -7.45 7.06
C ALA A 75 -0.97 -6.70 6.57
N VAL A 76 -1.03 -5.37 6.62
CA VAL A 76 0.11 -4.49 6.37
C VAL A 76 0.50 -3.76 7.65
N ILE A 77 1.79 -3.81 7.96
CA ILE A 77 2.42 -3.01 9.01
C ILE A 77 2.94 -1.74 8.36
N ALA A 78 2.44 -0.57 8.77
CA ALA A 78 2.89 0.71 8.21
C ALA A 78 3.31 1.71 9.32
N ILE A 79 4.40 2.42 9.05
CA ILE A 79 4.90 3.56 9.83
C ILE A 79 4.33 4.83 9.19
N LEU A 80 3.65 5.65 9.98
CA LEU A 80 2.95 6.85 9.49
C LEU A 80 3.70 8.12 9.86
N GLU A 81 3.56 9.15 9.04
CA GLU A 81 3.99 10.51 9.41
C GLU A 81 2.91 11.16 10.30
N VAL A 82 3.19 11.29 11.60
CA VAL A 82 2.24 11.86 12.57
C VAL A 82 2.94 12.93 13.42
N GLY A 83 2.73 14.21 13.10
CA GLY A 83 3.09 15.35 13.96
C GLY A 83 4.56 15.44 14.39
N PRO A 84 4.90 16.20 15.46
CA PRO A 84 6.29 16.51 15.79
C PRO A 84 7.10 15.29 16.28
N LYS A 85 7.83 14.71 15.33
CA LYS A 85 9.21 14.15 15.32
C LYS A 85 9.67 13.04 16.29
N TYR A 86 8.91 12.53 17.26
CA TYR A 86 9.49 11.52 18.19
C TYR A 86 8.64 10.29 18.52
N ILE A 87 7.57 10.00 17.78
CA ILE A 87 6.80 8.78 17.99
C ILE A 87 6.77 7.98 16.70
N LEU A 88 7.44 6.82 16.70
CA LEU A 88 7.28 5.81 15.65
C LEU A 88 5.95 5.09 15.90
N LEU A 89 4.88 5.53 15.26
CA LEU A 89 3.62 4.83 15.30
C LEU A 89 3.58 3.82 14.15
N PHE A 90 3.69 2.54 14.48
CA PHE A 90 3.33 1.47 13.56
C PHE A 90 1.87 1.08 13.80
N ARG A 91 1.13 0.85 12.71
CA ARG A 91 -0.24 0.31 12.77
C ARG A 91 -0.33 -0.92 11.87
N ILE A 92 -1.18 -1.86 12.29
CA ILE A 92 -1.55 -3.04 11.52
C ILE A 92 -2.88 -2.72 10.84
N PHE A 93 -2.93 -2.88 9.52
CA PHE A 93 -4.12 -2.68 8.71
C PHE A 93 -4.48 -4.01 8.06
N GLU A 94 -5.68 -4.51 8.35
CA GLU A 94 -6.24 -5.66 7.66
C GLU A 94 -6.92 -5.18 6.37
N LEU A 95 -6.55 -5.78 5.25
CA LEU A 95 -7.09 -5.55 3.92
C LEU A 95 -8.19 -6.60 3.71
N GLY A 96 -9.42 -6.15 3.53
CA GLY A 96 -10.60 -7.02 3.35
C GLY A 96 -10.98 -7.21 1.89
#